data_AF-A0A7C7VFD7-F1
#
_entry.id   AF-A0A7C7VFD7-F1
#
_cell.length_a   1.000
_cell.length_b   1.000
_cell.length_c   1.000
_cell.angle_alpha   90.00
_cell.angle_beta   90.00
_cell.angle_gamma   90.00
#
_symmetry.space_group_name_H-M   'P 1'
#
loop_
_entity.id
_entity.type
_entity.pdbx_description
1 polymer ?
#
loop_
_entity_poly.entity_id
_entity_poly.type
_entity_poly.pdbx_seq_one_letter_code
_entity_poly.pdbx_strand_id
1 'polypeptide(L)'
;MKTKVMETSVKETDKIIAKLKDYFERRDEIVMAFLFGSWAKRLRHTDSDVDIAVYFKPDFPKFSKMDWRTYNLDRDLRRNLERWLENIVNCSIDIAKIILASEGREIPGSY
;
A
#
# COMPACT_ATOMS: atom_id res chain seq x y z
N MET A 1 27.20 -13.45 -17.88
CA MET A 1 26.49 -12.14 -17.97
C MET A 1 25.07 -12.20 -17.39
N LYS A 2 24.24 -13.21 -17.70
CA LYS A 2 22.87 -13.36 -17.13
C LYS A 2 22.80 -13.46 -15.60
N THR A 3 23.74 -14.16 -14.97
CA THR A 3 23.74 -14.42 -13.51
C THR A 3 23.87 -13.13 -12.68
N LYS A 4 24.75 -12.20 -13.12
CA LYS A 4 25.02 -10.93 -12.41
C LYS A 4 23.84 -9.95 -12.48
N VAL A 5 23.05 -10.00 -13.56
CA VAL A 5 21.86 -9.16 -13.76
C VAL A 5 20.71 -9.63 -12.85
N MET A 6 20.47 -10.94 -12.79
CA MET A 6 19.47 -11.51 -11.86
C MET A 6 19.81 -11.20 -10.40
N GLU A 7 21.08 -11.33 -10.02
CA GLU A 7 21.54 -11.08 -8.66
C GLU A 7 21.39 -9.61 -8.23
N THR A 8 21.54 -8.67 -9.17
CA THR A 8 21.33 -7.24 -8.93
C THR A 8 19.83 -6.92 -8.74
N SER A 9 18.97 -7.46 -9.61
CA SER A 9 17.51 -7.29 -9.52
C SER A 9 16.91 -7.86 -8.22
N VAL A 10 17.46 -8.98 -7.75
CA VAL A 10 17.12 -9.57 -6.45
C VAL A 10 17.44 -8.60 -5.31
N LYS A 11 18.66 -8.03 -5.29
CA LYS A 11 19.07 -7.07 -4.24
C LYS A 11 18.23 -5.79 -4.22
N GLU A 12 17.75 -5.34 -5.38
CA GLU A 12 16.83 -4.19 -5.46
C GLU A 12 15.45 -4.52 -4.90
N THR A 13 14.93 -5.70 -5.23
CA THR A 13 13.65 -6.19 -4.69
C THR A 13 13.69 -6.25 -3.16
N ASP A 14 14.77 -6.81 -2.60
CA ASP A 14 14.94 -6.97 -1.16
C ASP A 14 14.99 -5.60 -0.44
N LYS A 15 15.58 -4.57 -1.07
CA LYS A 15 15.55 -3.19 -0.55
C LYS A 15 14.14 -2.60 -0.50
N ILE A 16 13.33 -2.83 -1.53
CA ILE A 16 11.96 -2.33 -1.59
C ILE A 16 11.10 -3.01 -0.54
N ILE A 17 11.23 -4.34 -0.42
CA ILE A 17 10.55 -5.13 0.60
C ILE A 17 10.91 -4.62 2.01
N ALA A 18 12.18 -4.31 2.27
CA ALA A 18 12.60 -3.77 3.56
C ALA A 18 11.94 -2.41 3.88
N LYS A 19 11.85 -1.50 2.90
CA LYS A 19 11.18 -0.20 3.08
C LYS A 19 9.67 -0.35 3.30
N LEU A 20 9.02 -1.20 2.53
CA LEU A 20 7.58 -1.48 2.70
C LEU A 20 7.32 -2.10 4.07
N LYS A 21 8.19 -3.01 4.53
CA LYS A 21 8.09 -3.61 5.85
C LYS A 21 8.18 -2.56 6.96
N ASP A 22 9.21 -1.70 6.94
CA ASP A 22 9.36 -0.60 7.91
C ASP A 22 8.16 0.35 7.90
N TYR A 23 7.62 0.65 6.71
CA TYR A 23 6.40 1.46 6.57
C TYR A 23 5.20 0.80 7.25
N PHE A 24 4.91 -0.47 6.95
CA PHE A 24 3.75 -1.17 7.51
C PHE A 24 3.87 -1.40 9.02
N GLU A 25 5.07 -1.68 9.54
CA GLU A 25 5.31 -1.89 10.98
C GLU A 25 5.05 -0.64 11.83
N ARG A 26 5.10 0.56 11.23
CA ARG A 26 4.84 1.84 11.92
C ARG A 26 3.38 2.27 11.89
N ARG A 27 2.50 1.55 11.19
CA ARG A 27 1.10 1.93 10.99
C ARG A 27 0.19 1.10 11.88
N ASP A 28 -0.22 1.70 12.99
CA ASP A 28 -1.10 1.05 13.99
C ASP A 28 -2.42 0.57 13.40
N GLU A 29 -2.95 1.24 12.37
CA GLU A 29 -4.20 0.88 11.71
C GLU A 29 -4.08 -0.37 10.81
N ILE A 30 -2.87 -0.83 10.52
CA ILE A 30 -2.61 -1.99 9.66
C ILE A 30 -2.31 -3.20 10.53
N VAL A 31 -3.03 -4.30 10.29
CA VAL A 31 -2.87 -5.55 11.05
C VAL A 31 -1.94 -6.51 10.33
N MET A 32 -2.03 -6.58 9.00
CA MET A 32 -1.16 -7.40 8.17
C MET A 32 -1.09 -6.86 6.74
N ALA A 33 0.01 -7.15 6.05
CA ALA A 33 0.15 -6.91 4.63
C ALA A 33 0.85 -8.11 3.96
N PHE A 34 0.40 -8.46 2.75
CA PHE A 34 0.98 -9.55 1.95
C PHE A 34 1.43 -9.02 0.59
N LEU A 35 2.70 -9.24 0.27
CA LEU A 35 3.20 -9.09 -1.10
C LEU A 35 2.86 -10.39 -1.87
N PHE A 36 2.23 -10.26 -3.02
CA PHE A 36 1.94 -11.39 -3.91
C PHE A 36 2.33 -11.06 -5.35
N GLY A 37 1.83 -11.84 -6.31
CA GLY A 37 2.10 -11.59 -7.72
C GLY A 37 3.53 -11.89 -8.18
N SER A 38 3.95 -11.22 -9.26
CA SER A 38 5.24 -11.47 -9.94
C SER A 38 6.44 -11.13 -9.06
N TRP A 39 6.31 -10.11 -8.20
CA TRP A 39 7.33 -9.68 -7.25
C TRP A 39 7.61 -10.74 -6.20
N ALA A 40 6.56 -11.28 -5.56
CA ALA A 40 6.71 -12.37 -4.59
C ALA A 40 7.30 -13.64 -5.22
N LYS A 41 6.97 -13.91 -6.49
CA LYS A 41 7.47 -15.08 -7.24
C LYS A 41 8.88 -14.91 -7.82
N ARG A 42 9.50 -13.72 -7.69
CA ARG A 42 10.79 -13.37 -8.33
C ARG A 42 10.77 -13.51 -9.86
N LEU A 43 9.61 -13.30 -10.47
CA LEU A 43 9.38 -13.37 -11.92
C LEU A 43 9.01 -11.99 -12.51
N ARG A 44 9.35 -10.90 -11.81
CA ARG A 44 9.01 -9.54 -12.26
C ARG A 44 9.75 -9.16 -13.55
N HIS A 45 9.04 -8.52 -14.45
CA HIS A 45 9.59 -7.79 -15.60
C HIS A 45 9.68 -6.29 -15.27
N THR A 46 10.28 -5.50 -16.16
CA THR A 46 10.44 -4.04 -15.97
C THR A 46 9.11 -3.31 -15.81
N ASP A 47 8.05 -3.86 -16.40
CA ASP A 47 6.71 -3.25 -16.46
C ASP A 47 5.74 -4.00 -15.54
N SER A 48 6.25 -4.82 -14.61
CA SER A 48 5.42 -5.57 -13.68
C SER A 48 4.93 -4.71 -12.54
N ASP A 49 3.62 -4.71 -12.33
CA ASP A 49 2.96 -4.11 -11.18
C ASP A 49 3.39 -4.77 -9.86
N VAL A 50 3.16 -4.04 -8.76
CA VAL A 50 3.40 -4.52 -7.39
C VAL A 50 2.06 -4.84 -6.73
N ASP A 51 1.85 -6.13 -6.47
CA ASP A 51 0.60 -6.62 -5.86
C ASP A 51 0.74 -6.73 -4.33
N ILE A 52 0.00 -5.88 -3.59
CA ILE A 52 0.00 -5.89 -2.12
C ILE A 52 -1.43 -5.93 -1.59
N ALA A 53 -1.71 -6.91 -0.73
CA ALA A 53 -2.96 -6.99 0.03
C ALA A 53 -2.71 -6.39 1.41
N VAL A 54 -3.50 -5.39 1.80
CA VAL A 54 -3.38 -4.73 3.11
C VAL A 54 -4.67 -4.97 3.90
N TYR A 55 -4.53 -5.50 5.10
CA TYR A 55 -5.64 -5.73 6.02
C TYR A 55 -5.58 -4.70 7.13
N PHE A 56 -6.55 -3.79 7.13
CA PHE A 56 -6.71 -2.76 8.14
C PHE A 56 -7.47 -3.30 9.36
N LYS A 57 -7.24 -2.68 10.53
CA LYS A 57 -8.03 -2.96 11.74
C LYS A 57 -9.53 -2.86 11.42
N PRO A 58 -10.34 -3.84 11.88
CA PRO A 58 -11.71 -3.97 11.44
C PRO A 58 -12.60 -2.91 12.09
N ASP A 59 -12.71 -1.74 11.45
CA ASP A 59 -13.80 -0.79 11.69
C ASP A 59 -14.97 -0.98 10.71
N PHE A 60 -14.74 -1.73 9.62
CA PHE A 60 -15.73 -1.96 8.56
C PHE A 60 -17.12 -2.42 9.04
N PRO A 61 -17.26 -3.34 10.02
CA PRO A 61 -18.59 -3.72 10.52
C PRO A 61 -19.41 -2.52 11.03
N LYS A 62 -18.76 -1.48 11.58
CA LYS A 62 -19.40 -0.25 12.07
C LYS A 62 -20.02 0.58 10.93
N PHE A 63 -19.50 0.44 9.72
CA PHE A 63 -19.95 1.18 8.54
C PHE A 63 -20.81 0.34 7.58
N SER A 64 -20.92 -0.98 7.81
CA SER A 64 -21.62 -1.92 6.93
C SER A 64 -23.11 -1.59 6.68
N LYS A 65 -23.74 -0.83 7.58
CA LYS A 65 -25.15 -0.41 7.49
C LYS A 65 -25.33 1.06 7.13
N MET A 66 -24.26 1.72 6.69
CA MET A 66 -24.29 3.15 6.44
C MET A 66 -25.08 3.46 5.16
N ASP A 67 -26.05 4.35 5.29
CA ASP A 67 -26.79 4.91 4.17
C ASP A 67 -26.56 6.42 4.06
N TRP A 68 -27.02 7.03 2.95
CA TRP A 68 -26.85 8.46 2.71
C TRP A 68 -27.47 9.32 3.82
N ARG A 69 -28.60 8.89 4.38
CA ARG A 69 -29.29 9.63 5.44
C ARG A 69 -28.44 9.65 6.72
N THR A 70 -27.93 8.49 7.14
CA THR A 70 -27.09 8.33 8.33
C THR A 70 -25.78 9.08 8.17
N TYR A 71 -25.15 9.02 6.98
CA TYR A 71 -23.95 9.79 6.66
C TYR A 71 -24.15 11.31 6.84
N ASN A 72 -25.31 11.84 6.46
CA ASN A 72 -25.60 13.27 6.59
C ASN A 72 -26.02 13.70 7.99
N LEU A 73 -26.70 12.82 8.75
CA LEU A 73 -27.26 13.16 10.05
C LEU A 73 -26.32 12.87 11.23
N ASP A 74 -25.46 11.85 11.12
CA ASP A 74 -24.52 11.46 12.16
C ASP A 74 -23.10 11.96 11.84
N ARG A 75 -22.72 13.06 12.48
CA ARG A 75 -21.42 13.70 12.30
C ARG A 75 -20.26 12.81 12.75
N ASP A 76 -20.43 12.06 13.83
CA ASP A 76 -19.35 11.25 14.40
C ASP A 76 -19.08 10.03 13.55
N LEU A 77 -20.14 9.35 13.09
CA LEU A 77 -20.02 8.26 12.13
C LEU A 77 -19.41 8.73 10.81
N ARG A 78 -19.84 9.88 10.28
CA ARG A 78 -19.26 10.46 9.06
C ARG A 78 -17.76 10.70 9.22
N ARG A 79 -17.35 11.38 10.29
CA ARG A 79 -15.94 11.70 10.55
C ARG A 79 -15.09 10.42 10.65
N ASN A 80 -15.60 9.39 11.33
CA ASN A 80 -14.88 8.13 11.47
C ASN A 80 -14.75 7.39 10.13
N LEU A 81 -15.79 7.40 9.29
CA LEU A 81 -15.72 6.84 7.94
C LEU A 81 -14.70 7.58 7.07
N GLU A 82 -14.77 8.91 7.04
CA GLU A 82 -13.88 9.75 6.22
C GLU A 82 -12.43 9.55 6.63
N ARG A 83 -12.13 9.49 7.93
CA ARG A 83 -10.79 9.17 8.41
C ARG A 83 -10.33 7.78 7.99
N TRP A 84 -11.23 6.80 7.99
CA TRP A 84 -10.90 5.45 7.53
C TRP A 84 -10.59 5.42 6.03
N LEU A 85 -11.39 6.12 5.22
CA LEU A 85 -11.14 6.29 3.78
C LEU A 85 -9.83 7.02 3.51
N GLU A 86 -9.56 8.10 4.25
CA GLU A 86 -8.32 8.86 4.17
C GLU A 86 -7.11 7.98 4.47
N ASN A 87 -7.16 7.13 5.51
CA ASN A 87 -6.09 6.20 5.82
C ASN A 87 -5.81 5.21 4.68
N ILE A 88 -6.85 4.69 4.02
CA ILE A 88 -6.71 3.77 2.88
C ILE A 88 -6.03 4.49 1.71
N VAL A 89 -6.47 5.70 1.38
CA VAL A 89 -5.92 6.50 0.27
C VAL A 89 -4.48 6.93 0.56
N ASN A 90 -4.19 7.42 1.76
CA ASN A 90 -2.82 7.76 2.14
C ASN A 90 -1.92 6.54 2.09
N CYS A 91 -2.42 5.37 2.51
CA CYS A 91 -1.65 4.13 2.43
C CYS A 91 -1.30 3.73 0.99
N SER A 92 -2.25 3.82 0.06
CA SER A 92 -1.96 3.51 -1.35
C SER A 92 -0.96 4.48 -1.97
N ILE A 93 -1.06 5.77 -1.64
CA ILE A 93 -0.11 6.81 -2.08
C ILE A 93 1.29 6.56 -1.51
N ASP A 94 1.39 6.27 -0.22
CA ASP A 94 2.68 6.04 0.45
C ASP A 94 3.39 4.81 -0.13
N ILE A 95 2.65 3.71 -0.37
CA ILE A 95 3.16 2.52 -1.05
C ILE A 95 3.71 2.88 -2.43
N ALA A 96 2.94 3.63 -3.24
CA ALA A 96 3.36 4.04 -4.57
C ALA A 96 4.64 4.90 -4.52
N LYS A 97 4.72 5.87 -3.59
CA LYS A 97 5.93 6.69 -3.39
C LYS A 97 7.14 5.86 -3.01
N ILE A 98 6.99 4.89 -2.10
CA ILE A 98 8.07 4.00 -1.67
C ILE A 98 8.62 3.20 -2.87
N ILE A 99 7.74 2.67 -3.72
CA ILE A 99 8.12 1.91 -4.91
C ILE A 99 8.85 2.82 -5.90
N LEU A 100 8.23 3.95 -6.31
CA LEU A 100 8.79 4.88 -7.29
C LEU A 100 10.17 5.42 -6.85
N ALA A 101 10.29 5.88 -5.61
CA ALA A 101 11.54 6.40 -5.07
C ALA A 101 12.63 5.33 -4.97
N SER A 102 12.26 4.06 -4.85
CA SER A 102 13.21 2.96 -4.80
C SER A 102 13.66 2.46 -6.17
N GLU A 103 12.84 2.69 -7.20
CA GLU A 103 13.21 2.49 -8.61
C GLU A 103 13.99 3.69 -9.19
N GLY A 104 14.19 4.76 -8.41
CA GLY A 104 14.84 5.99 -8.87
C GLY A 104 14.00 6.79 -9.87
N ARG A 105 12.69 6.55 -9.92
CA ARG A 105 11.76 7.34 -10.74
C ARG A 105 11.41 8.63 -10.00
N GLU A 106 11.35 9.74 -10.72
CA GLU A 106 10.88 11.00 -10.16
C GLU A 106 9.39 10.89 -9.80
N ILE A 107 9.04 11.40 -8.62
CA ILE A 107 7.64 11.54 -8.21
C ILE A 107 7.08 12.76 -8.97
N PRO A 108 5.99 12.60 -9.75
CA PRO A 108 5.38 13.74 -10.44
C PRO A 108 5.00 14.84 -9.44
N GLY A 109 5.48 16.07 -9.69
CA GLY A 109 5.21 17.21 -8.80
C GLY A 109 3.76 17.69 -8.81
N SER A 110 2.98 17.28 -9.81
CA SER A 110 1.55 17.57 -9.95
C SER A 110 0.87 16.45 -10.74
N TYR A 111 -0.41 16.24 -10.46
CA TYR A 111 -1.33 15.43 -11.27
C TYR A 111 -2.08 16.31 -12.26
#